data_AF-A0A2V5ST43-F1
#
_entry.id   AF-A0A2V5ST43-F1
#
_cell.length_a   1.000
_cell.length_b   1.000
_cell.length_c   1.000
_cell.angle_alpha   90.00
_cell.angle_beta   90.00
_cell.angle_gamma   90.00
#
_symmetry.space_group_name_H-M   'P 1'
#
loop_
_entity.id
_entity.type
_entity.pdbx_description
1 polymer ?
#
loop_
_entity_poly.entity_id
_entity_poly.type
_entity_poly.pdbx_seq_one_letter_code
_entity_poly.pdbx_strand_id
1 'polypeptide(L)'
;MEEAEVPLEHLHEEIHHRAEHGGEQWISGVALSTALLAVLAAIASLVSGMRANEAMMSQIESSDHWAYYQAKGIKAAVLDAKMTLSGTATEQDRAKAQQYQEEQTEIQKEARAKESAAKTNFHQHEVFARGVTMFQIAIAIAAISALTKRQIYWFVSMSVGAVGCMRVLAIDASLRNTGVAIVDGANGQPRVLFFGTIHNPSALKSSSCLVMIRERLAQLIHEHAPDCCAMEAVIYVQSYKTAILLGAARGAAILAAAESGLPVFEYAPTRIKQSTVGRGAAGKNQVAFMVRALLGLTETPDADSADALAIALTHLRAEAATRLGIPAAGQI
;
A
#
# COMPACT_ATOMS: atom_id res chain seq x y z
N MET A 1 8.67 -19.04 -19.62
CA MET A 1 7.75 -19.82 -18.78
C MET A 1 6.47 -19.86 -19.56
N GLU A 2 6.04 -21.05 -20.00
CA GLU A 2 4.85 -21.26 -20.84
C GLU A 2 3.65 -20.47 -20.33
N GLU A 3 3.02 -19.70 -21.21
CA GLU A 3 1.67 -19.20 -20.99
C GLU A 3 0.77 -20.41 -20.81
N ALA A 4 0.19 -20.56 -19.61
CA ALA A 4 -0.86 -21.53 -19.37
C ALA A 4 -2.12 -21.02 -20.11
N GLU A 5 -2.25 -21.36 -21.39
CA GLU A 5 -3.50 -21.21 -22.13
C GLU A 5 -4.56 -22.11 -21.49
N VAL A 6 -5.40 -21.50 -20.65
CA VAL A 6 -6.62 -22.14 -20.17
C VAL A 6 -7.61 -22.16 -21.33
N PRO A 7 -8.20 -23.31 -21.70
CA PRO A 7 -9.01 -23.46 -22.90
C PRO A 7 -10.36 -22.73 -22.72
N LEU A 8 -10.36 -21.43 -23.01
CA LEU A 8 -11.53 -20.55 -22.91
C LEU A 8 -12.58 -20.83 -23.99
N GLU A 9 -12.18 -21.43 -25.12
CA GLU A 9 -13.07 -21.72 -26.25
C GLU A 9 -14.17 -22.71 -25.87
N HIS A 10 -13.80 -23.81 -25.18
CA HIS A 10 -14.77 -24.78 -24.69
C HIS A 10 -15.70 -24.23 -23.60
N LEU A 11 -15.20 -23.30 -22.78
CA LEU A 11 -16.02 -22.64 -21.75
C LEU A 11 -17.08 -21.73 -22.40
N HIS A 12 -16.74 -21.06 -23.50
CA HIS A 12 -17.66 -20.20 -24.23
C HIS A 12 -18.76 -21.01 -24.91
N GLU A 13 -18.42 -22.11 -25.57
CA GLU A 13 -19.39 -23.05 -26.17
C GLU A 13 -20.33 -23.66 -25.13
N GLU A 14 -19.81 -24.07 -23.97
CA GLU A 14 -20.61 -24.72 -22.94
C GLU A 14 -21.56 -23.74 -22.23
N ILE A 15 -21.18 -22.46 -22.10
CA ILE A 15 -22.06 -21.40 -21.62
C ILE A 15 -23.16 -21.09 -22.64
N HIS A 16 -22.84 -21.02 -23.93
CA HIS A 16 -23.80 -20.71 -24.99
C HIS A 16 -24.84 -21.83 -25.14
N HIS A 17 -24.40 -23.10 -25.12
CA HIS A 17 -25.26 -24.27 -25.25
C HIS A 17 -26.18 -24.49 -24.03
N ARG A 18 -25.79 -24.03 -22.83
CA ARG A 18 -26.64 -24.11 -21.62
C ARG A 18 -27.58 -22.92 -21.45
N ALA A 19 -27.24 -21.75 -22.02
CA ALA A 19 -28.12 -20.58 -22.02
C ALA A 19 -29.37 -20.79 -22.90
N GLU A 20 -29.26 -21.55 -24.00
CA GLU A 20 -30.40 -21.85 -24.89
C GLU A 20 -31.41 -22.87 -24.31
N HIS A 21 -31.04 -23.64 -23.27
CA HIS A 21 -31.89 -24.69 -22.70
C HIS A 21 -32.39 -24.43 -21.27
N GLY A 22 -32.00 -23.33 -20.61
CA GLY A 22 -32.34 -23.04 -19.22
C GLY A 22 -33.18 -21.79 -19.01
N GLY A 23 -34.50 -21.91 -19.07
CA GLY A 23 -35.47 -20.83 -18.80
C GLY A 23 -35.59 -20.42 -17.32
N GLU A 24 -34.50 -20.09 -16.64
CA GLU A 24 -34.53 -19.51 -15.28
C GLU A 24 -33.89 -18.13 -15.28
N GLN A 25 -34.67 -17.07 -15.00
CA GLN A 25 -34.23 -15.66 -14.92
C GLN A 25 -32.99 -15.44 -14.02
N TRP A 26 -32.78 -16.35 -13.06
CA TRP A 26 -31.62 -16.35 -12.17
C TRP A 26 -30.31 -16.73 -12.87
N ILE A 27 -30.35 -17.69 -13.81
CA ILE A 27 -29.17 -18.11 -14.59
C ILE A 27 -28.71 -16.97 -15.50
N SER A 28 -29.65 -16.21 -16.07
CA SER A 28 -29.35 -15.01 -16.84
C SER A 28 -28.63 -13.93 -16.02
N GLY A 29 -28.98 -13.78 -14.74
CA GLY A 29 -28.30 -12.86 -13.81
C GLY A 29 -26.86 -13.28 -13.50
N VAL A 30 -26.62 -14.57 -13.30
CA VAL A 30 -25.26 -15.11 -13.06
C VAL A 30 -24.40 -14.97 -14.32
N ALA A 31 -24.96 -15.26 -15.50
CA ALA A 31 -24.27 -15.08 -16.78
C ALA A 31 -23.88 -13.62 -17.02
N LEU A 32 -24.76 -12.66 -16.74
CA LEU A 32 -24.49 -11.23 -16.87
C LEU A 32 -23.39 -10.76 -15.91
N SER A 33 -23.41 -11.22 -14.65
CA SER A 33 -22.38 -10.88 -13.66
C SER A 33 -21.00 -11.46 -14.02
N THR A 34 -20.97 -12.68 -14.54
CA THR A 34 -19.74 -13.33 -15.03
C THR A 34 -19.17 -12.58 -16.24
N ALA A 35 -20.03 -12.17 -17.17
CA ALA A 35 -19.61 -11.37 -18.33
C ALA A 35 -19.03 -10.01 -17.90
N LEU A 36 -19.65 -9.33 -16.93
CA LEU A 36 -19.16 -8.06 -16.40
C LEU A 36 -17.81 -8.21 -15.68
N LEU A 37 -17.64 -9.26 -14.87
CA LEU A 37 -16.36 -9.58 -14.24
C LEU A 37 -15.28 -9.93 -15.27
N ALA A 38 -15.62 -10.64 -16.34
CA ALA A 38 -14.68 -10.95 -17.43
C ALA A 38 -14.20 -9.68 -18.15
N VAL A 39 -15.10 -8.72 -18.41
CA VAL A 39 -14.73 -7.41 -18.99
C VAL A 39 -13.81 -6.64 -18.05
N LEU A 40 -14.12 -6.59 -16.75
CA LEU A 40 -13.26 -5.95 -15.75
C LEU A 40 -11.89 -6.62 -15.63
N ALA A 41 -11.84 -7.96 -15.69
CA ALA A 41 -10.61 -8.73 -15.70
C ALA A 41 -9.76 -8.42 -16.94
N ALA A 42 -10.38 -8.33 -18.12
CA ALA A 42 -9.70 -8.00 -19.37
C ALA A 42 -9.11 -6.58 -19.33
N ILE A 43 -9.87 -5.59 -18.83
CA ILE A 43 -9.40 -4.21 -18.66
C ILE A 43 -8.24 -4.17 -17.65
N ALA A 44 -8.37 -4.84 -16.51
CA ALA A 44 -7.31 -4.91 -15.50
C ALA A 44 -6.05 -5.58 -16.05
N SER A 45 -6.20 -6.63 -16.86
CA SER A 45 -5.10 -7.33 -17.53
C SER A 45 -4.38 -6.43 -18.54
N LEU A 46 -5.13 -5.68 -19.36
CA LEU A 46 -4.56 -4.72 -20.31
C LEU A 46 -3.78 -3.59 -19.62
N VAL A 47 -4.35 -3.00 -18.58
CA VAL A 47 -3.70 -1.93 -17.80
C VAL A 47 -2.46 -2.46 -17.08
N SER A 48 -2.55 -3.66 -16.50
CA SER A 48 -1.42 -4.35 -15.87
C SER A 48 -0.30 -4.61 -16.88
N GLY A 49 -0.62 -5.07 -18.09
CA GLY A 49 0.35 -5.32 -19.16
C GLY A 49 1.05 -4.06 -19.65
N MET A 50 0.29 -2.98 -19.92
CA MET A 50 0.87 -1.71 -20.36
C MET A 50 1.88 -1.14 -19.36
N ARG A 51 1.53 -1.16 -18.08
CA ARG A 51 2.42 -0.68 -17.02
C ARG A 51 3.59 -1.65 -16.82
N ALA A 52 3.38 -2.97 -16.96
CA ALA A 52 4.45 -3.96 -16.74
C ALA A 52 5.55 -3.80 -17.80
N ASN A 53 5.14 -3.48 -19.02
CA ASN A 53 6.06 -3.08 -20.08
C ASN A 53 6.82 -1.79 -19.71
N GLU A 54 6.16 -0.80 -19.12
CA GLU A 54 6.80 0.45 -18.67
C GLU A 54 7.83 0.22 -17.54
N ALA A 55 7.51 -0.61 -16.55
CA ALA A 55 8.44 -0.97 -15.49
C ALA A 55 9.61 -1.83 -16.00
N MET A 56 9.34 -2.77 -16.91
CA MET A 56 10.37 -3.57 -17.57
C MET A 56 11.30 -2.70 -18.43
N MET A 57 10.75 -1.74 -19.19
CA MET A 57 11.54 -0.77 -19.94
C MET A 57 12.42 0.08 -19.03
N SER A 58 11.89 0.57 -17.91
CA SER A 58 12.66 1.32 -16.91
C SER A 58 13.79 0.48 -16.28
N GLN A 59 13.56 -0.82 -16.08
CA GLN A 59 14.58 -1.76 -15.60
C GLN A 59 15.65 -2.04 -16.64
N ILE A 60 15.27 -2.20 -17.92
CA ILE A 60 16.21 -2.38 -19.04
C ILE A 60 17.10 -1.15 -19.15
N GLU A 61 16.51 0.06 -19.12
CA GLU A 61 17.30 1.29 -19.13
C GLU A 61 18.27 1.37 -17.93
N SER A 62 17.82 1.04 -16.73
CA SER A 62 18.71 1.03 -15.55
C SER A 62 19.87 0.04 -15.72
N SER A 63 19.59 -1.15 -16.27
CA SER A 63 20.60 -2.17 -16.55
C SER A 63 21.61 -1.71 -17.61
N ASP A 64 21.14 -1.06 -18.69
CA ASP A 64 22.00 -0.51 -19.74
C ASP A 64 22.95 0.55 -19.21
N HIS A 65 22.48 1.43 -18.33
CA HIS A 65 23.33 2.42 -17.65
C HIS A 65 24.39 1.77 -16.74
N TRP A 66 24.04 0.69 -16.03
CA TRP A 66 25.00 -0.09 -15.24
C TRP A 66 26.02 -0.83 -16.10
N ALA A 67 25.61 -1.37 -17.25
CA ALA A 67 26.51 -1.99 -18.23
C ALA A 67 27.49 -0.96 -18.82
N TYR A 68 27.00 0.25 -19.11
CA TYR A 68 27.83 1.36 -19.60
C TYR A 68 28.85 1.82 -18.55
N TYR A 69 28.45 1.92 -17.28
CA TYR A 69 29.35 2.17 -16.15
C TYR A 69 30.46 1.11 -16.05
N GLN A 70 30.11 -0.17 -16.15
CA GLN A 70 31.08 -1.27 -16.10
C GLN A 70 32.07 -1.21 -17.27
N ALA A 71 31.58 -0.96 -18.49
CA ALA A 71 32.43 -0.83 -19.66
C ALA A 71 33.44 0.33 -19.54
N LYS A 72 33.03 1.46 -18.95
CA LYS A 72 33.93 2.59 -18.64
C LYS A 72 34.96 2.23 -17.58
N GLY A 73 34.55 1.50 -16.53
CA GLY A 73 35.46 0.98 -15.52
C GLY A 73 36.54 0.05 -16.09
N ILE A 74 36.18 -0.82 -17.04
CA ILE A 74 37.14 -1.69 -17.75
C ILE A 74 38.13 -0.85 -18.57
N LYS A 75 37.66 0.17 -19.30
CA LYS A 75 38.54 1.08 -20.06
C LYS A 75 39.53 1.82 -19.16
N ALA A 76 39.07 2.28 -17.99
CA ALA A 76 39.93 2.91 -17.00
C ALA A 76 40.99 1.93 -16.46
N ALA A 77 40.59 0.71 -16.10
CA ALA A 77 41.52 -0.32 -15.61
C ALA A 77 42.56 -0.75 -16.65
N VAL A 78 42.17 -0.88 -17.92
CA VAL A 78 43.10 -1.18 -19.02
C VAL A 78 44.10 -0.04 -19.23
N LEU A 79 43.65 1.21 -19.14
CA LEU A 79 44.53 2.37 -19.27
C LEU A 79 45.50 2.47 -18.08
N ASP A 80 45.04 2.20 -16.86
CA ASP A 80 45.85 2.15 -15.66
C ASP A 80 46.92 1.04 -15.72
N ALA A 81 46.53 -0.16 -16.18
CA ALA A 81 47.46 -1.26 -16.42
C ALA A 81 48.52 -0.89 -17.48
N LYS A 82 48.11 -0.22 -18.57
CA LYS A 82 49.03 0.28 -19.61
C LYS A 82 50.02 1.30 -19.04
N MET A 83 49.55 2.25 -18.24
CA MET A 83 50.40 3.26 -17.59
C MET A 83 51.41 2.60 -16.62
N THR A 84 50.95 1.62 -15.85
CA THR A 84 51.79 0.87 -14.90
C THR A 84 52.87 0.05 -15.62
N LEU A 85 52.52 -0.62 -16.72
CA LEU A 85 53.46 -1.44 -17.50
C LEU A 85 54.47 -0.61 -18.29
N SER A 86 54.08 0.57 -18.79
CA SER A 86 54.93 1.40 -19.64
C SER A 86 55.92 2.27 -18.87
N GLY A 87 55.80 2.40 -17.54
CA GLY A 87 56.72 3.14 -16.67
C GLY A 87 56.72 4.67 -16.83
N THR A 88 56.23 5.20 -17.95
CA THR A 88 56.06 6.64 -18.22
C THR A 88 54.60 6.95 -18.56
N ALA A 89 53.89 7.57 -17.63
CA ALA A 89 52.53 8.06 -17.88
C ALA A 89 52.59 9.39 -18.65
N THR A 90 52.13 9.38 -19.90
CA THR A 90 51.99 10.60 -20.72
C THR A 90 50.95 11.53 -20.10
N GLU A 91 51.11 12.85 -20.24
CA GLU A 91 50.13 13.84 -19.77
C GLU A 91 48.72 13.59 -20.37
N GLN A 92 48.69 13.09 -21.62
CA GLN A 92 47.49 12.66 -22.32
C GLN A 92 46.80 11.43 -21.70
N ASP A 93 47.57 10.51 -21.11
CA ASP A 93 47.02 9.31 -20.46
C ASP A 93 46.43 9.66 -19.08
N ARG A 94 47.07 10.59 -18.35
CA ARG A 94 46.55 11.12 -17.09
C ARG A 94 45.24 11.91 -17.28
N ALA A 95 45.16 12.74 -18.31
CA ALA A 95 43.94 13.47 -18.66
C ALA A 95 42.78 12.53 -19.01
N LYS A 96 43.04 11.46 -19.79
CA LYS A 96 42.03 10.44 -20.11
C LYS A 96 41.58 9.65 -18.89
N ALA A 97 42.49 9.35 -17.96
CA ALA A 97 42.15 8.64 -16.72
C ALA A 97 41.22 9.48 -15.83
N GLN A 98 41.48 10.79 -15.70
CA GLN A 98 40.61 11.71 -14.98
C GLN A 98 39.23 11.83 -15.66
N GLN A 99 39.20 11.98 -16.98
CA GLN A 99 37.95 12.03 -17.73
C GLN A 99 37.10 10.76 -17.52
N TYR A 100 37.72 9.57 -17.52
CA TYR A 100 37.00 8.32 -17.24
C TYR A 100 36.49 8.24 -15.81
N GLN A 101 37.20 8.78 -14.83
CA GLN A 101 36.71 8.83 -13.44
C GLN A 101 35.51 9.78 -13.29
N GLU A 102 35.57 10.96 -13.90
CA GLU A 102 34.48 11.94 -13.88
C GLU A 102 33.22 11.37 -14.57
N GLU A 103 33.36 10.85 -15.79
CA GLU A 103 32.26 10.20 -16.51
C GLU A 103 31.69 9.02 -15.70
N GLN A 104 32.54 8.22 -15.05
CA GLN A 104 32.12 7.08 -14.25
C GLN A 104 31.28 7.52 -13.02
N THR A 105 31.64 8.63 -12.36
CA THR A 105 30.85 9.18 -11.25
C THR A 105 29.51 9.74 -11.70
N GLU A 106 29.44 10.37 -12.87
CA GLU A 106 28.21 10.91 -13.44
C GLU A 106 27.24 9.79 -13.83
N ILE A 107 27.73 8.79 -14.57
CA ILE A 107 26.95 7.61 -14.98
C ILE A 107 26.46 6.83 -13.75
N GLN A 108 27.26 6.72 -12.69
CA GLN A 108 26.84 6.05 -11.46
C GLN A 108 25.67 6.77 -10.77
N LYS A 109 25.70 8.11 -10.76
CA LYS A 109 24.66 8.93 -10.14
C LYS A 109 23.34 8.79 -10.92
N GLU A 110 23.41 8.80 -12.25
CA GLU A 110 22.25 8.57 -13.13
C GLU A 110 21.70 7.15 -13.01
N ALA A 111 22.57 6.13 -13.00
CA ALA A 111 22.18 4.73 -12.87
C ALA A 111 21.43 4.47 -11.56
N ARG A 112 21.92 5.03 -10.44
CA ARG A 112 21.26 4.94 -9.13
C ARG A 112 19.92 5.69 -9.07
N ALA A 113 19.83 6.84 -9.73
CA ALA A 113 18.58 7.59 -9.81
C ALA A 113 17.50 6.81 -10.61
N LYS A 114 17.89 6.24 -11.76
CA LYS A 114 17.01 5.38 -12.57
C LYS A 114 16.64 4.07 -11.87
N GLU A 115 17.58 3.45 -11.15
CA GLU A 115 17.31 2.24 -10.36
C GLU A 115 16.31 2.51 -9.22
N SER A 116 16.44 3.66 -8.54
CA SER A 116 15.49 4.07 -7.51
C SER A 116 14.10 4.33 -8.09
N ALA A 117 14.02 4.98 -9.27
CA ALA A 117 12.77 5.23 -9.98
C ALA A 117 12.10 3.92 -10.44
N ALA A 118 12.89 2.98 -10.98
CA ALA A 118 12.43 1.65 -11.37
C ALA A 118 11.87 0.88 -10.17
N LYS A 119 12.58 0.86 -9.03
CA LYS A 119 12.12 0.21 -7.78
C LYS A 119 10.79 0.75 -7.26
N THR A 120 10.55 2.06 -7.35
CA THR A 120 9.24 2.65 -7.00
C THR A 120 8.13 2.24 -7.97
N ASN A 121 8.42 2.12 -9.26
CA ASN A 121 7.44 1.67 -10.26
C ASN A 121 7.11 0.18 -10.09
N PHE A 122 8.07 -0.67 -9.72
CA PHE A 122 7.86 -2.10 -9.43
C PHE A 122 6.86 -2.37 -8.29
N HIS A 123 6.81 -1.52 -7.26
CA HIS A 123 5.84 -1.70 -6.17
C HIS A 123 4.39 -1.47 -6.61
N GLN A 124 4.16 -0.66 -7.65
CA GLN A 124 2.83 -0.50 -8.23
C GLN A 124 2.43 -1.76 -9.03
N HIS A 125 3.39 -2.53 -9.56
CA HIS A 125 3.13 -3.72 -10.38
C HIS A 125 2.53 -4.91 -9.64
N GLU A 126 3.05 -5.25 -8.45
CA GLU A 126 2.56 -6.42 -7.70
C GLU A 126 1.10 -6.27 -7.26
N VAL A 127 0.67 -5.04 -7.04
CA VAL A 127 -0.67 -4.72 -6.54
C VAL A 127 -1.74 -4.99 -7.60
N PHE A 128 -1.47 -4.65 -8.86
CA PHE A 128 -2.45 -4.82 -9.95
C PHE A 128 -2.45 -6.23 -10.55
N ALA A 129 -1.30 -6.92 -10.57
CA ALA A 129 -1.25 -8.34 -10.93
C ALA A 129 -2.13 -9.20 -10.00
N ARG A 130 -2.18 -8.86 -8.70
CA ARG A 130 -3.07 -9.49 -7.73
C ARG A 130 -4.56 -9.19 -8.01
N GLY A 131 -4.88 -8.00 -8.49
CA GLY A 131 -6.25 -7.64 -8.94
C GLY A 131 -6.76 -8.54 -10.06
N VAL A 132 -5.92 -8.81 -11.07
CA VAL A 132 -6.26 -9.72 -12.19
C VAL A 132 -6.52 -11.15 -11.69
N THR A 133 -5.66 -11.67 -10.80
CA THR A 133 -5.85 -13.01 -10.23
C THR A 133 -7.13 -13.12 -9.38
N MET A 134 -7.52 -12.05 -8.69
CA MET A 134 -8.75 -12.01 -7.90
C MET A 134 -10.00 -12.03 -8.80
N PHE A 135 -9.98 -11.31 -9.93
CA PHE A 135 -11.07 -11.39 -10.91
C PHE A 135 -11.15 -12.77 -11.57
N GLN A 136 -10.03 -13.42 -11.85
CA GLN A 136 -10.01 -14.80 -12.37
C GLN A 136 -10.60 -15.81 -11.37
N ILE A 137 -10.29 -15.67 -10.08
CA ILE A 137 -10.89 -16.48 -9.02
C ILE A 137 -12.40 -16.20 -8.89
N ALA A 138 -12.82 -14.94 -8.98
CA ALA A 138 -14.23 -14.57 -8.92
C ALA A 138 -15.04 -15.15 -10.10
N ILE A 139 -14.47 -15.15 -11.32
CA ILE A 139 -15.08 -15.76 -12.52
C ILE A 139 -15.19 -17.28 -12.36
N ALA A 140 -14.15 -17.93 -11.84
CA ALA A 140 -14.17 -19.37 -11.59
C ALA A 140 -15.27 -19.76 -10.56
N ILE A 141 -15.40 -18.99 -9.48
CA ILE A 141 -16.46 -19.19 -8.47
C ILE A 141 -17.85 -18.91 -9.06
N ALA A 142 -17.99 -17.89 -9.92
CA ALA A 142 -19.25 -17.59 -10.60
C ALA A 142 -19.68 -18.71 -11.56
N ALA A 143 -18.73 -19.31 -12.29
CA ALA A 143 -18.97 -20.48 -13.14
C ALA A 143 -19.39 -21.71 -12.32
N ILE A 144 -18.70 -21.99 -11.21
CA ILE A 144 -19.06 -23.08 -10.29
C ILE A 144 -20.45 -22.85 -9.66
N SER A 145 -20.78 -21.60 -9.33
CA SER A 145 -22.10 -21.19 -8.83
C SER A 145 -23.21 -21.46 -9.85
N ALA A 146 -22.98 -21.11 -11.12
CA ALA A 146 -23.91 -21.37 -12.23
C ALA A 146 -24.13 -22.87 -12.45
N LEU A 147 -23.07 -23.69 -12.35
CA LEU A 147 -23.16 -25.15 -12.49
C LEU A 147 -23.83 -25.85 -11.30
N THR A 148 -23.69 -25.31 -10.08
CA THR A 148 -24.13 -26.00 -8.85
C THR A 148 -25.56 -25.64 -8.42
N LYS A 149 -26.22 -24.66 -9.06
CA LYS A 149 -27.57 -24.14 -8.71
C LYS A 149 -27.75 -23.78 -7.22
N ARG A 150 -26.67 -23.52 -6.48
CA ARG A 150 -26.70 -23.19 -5.05
C ARG A 150 -26.35 -21.72 -4.83
N GLN A 151 -27.34 -20.94 -4.37
CA GLN A 151 -27.26 -19.49 -4.14
C GLN A 151 -26.17 -19.05 -3.14
N ILE A 152 -25.62 -19.97 -2.35
CA ILE A 152 -24.52 -19.71 -1.40
C ILE A 152 -23.24 -19.27 -2.12
N TYR A 153 -22.91 -19.82 -3.29
CA TYR A 153 -21.67 -19.50 -3.99
C TYR A 153 -21.69 -18.11 -4.65
N TRP A 154 -22.88 -17.55 -4.92
CA TRP A 154 -23.06 -16.18 -5.40
C TRP A 154 -22.74 -15.14 -4.31
N PHE A 155 -23.12 -15.42 -3.06
CA PHE A 155 -22.68 -14.61 -1.92
C PHE A 155 -21.17 -14.71 -1.70
N VAL A 156 -20.57 -15.90 -1.85
CA VAL A 156 -19.12 -16.07 -1.73
C VAL A 156 -18.36 -15.32 -2.83
N SER A 157 -18.80 -15.32 -4.09
CA SER A 157 -18.17 -14.52 -5.15
C SER A 157 -18.28 -13.02 -4.89
N MET A 158 -19.40 -12.57 -4.30
CA MET A 158 -19.59 -11.17 -3.94
C MET A 158 -18.77 -10.77 -2.69
N SER A 159 -18.57 -11.70 -1.76
CA SER A 159 -17.72 -11.52 -0.58
C SER A 159 -16.22 -11.53 -0.92
N VAL A 160 -15.77 -12.36 -1.86
CA VAL A 160 -14.36 -12.33 -2.35
C VAL A 160 -14.06 -11.00 -3.07
N GLY A 161 -15.06 -10.41 -3.75
CA GLY A 161 -14.98 -9.03 -4.25
C GLY A 161 -14.95 -7.96 -3.15
N ALA A 162 -15.55 -8.22 -1.98
CA ALA A 162 -15.56 -7.32 -0.82
C ALA A 162 -14.30 -7.41 0.05
N VAL A 163 -13.58 -8.54 0.04
CA VAL A 163 -12.25 -8.71 0.70
C VAL A 163 -11.19 -7.75 0.12
N GLY A 164 -11.50 -7.11 -1.01
CA GLY A 164 -10.69 -6.08 -1.62
C GLY A 164 -10.72 -4.71 -0.95
N CYS A 165 -11.67 -4.37 -0.07
CA CYS A 165 -11.80 -3.03 0.51
C CYS A 165 -11.77 -3.07 2.04
N MET A 166 -10.57 -2.95 2.63
CA MET A 166 -10.41 -2.85 4.08
C MET A 166 -10.33 -1.39 4.49
N ARG A 167 -11.31 -0.90 5.24
CA ARG A 167 -11.33 0.46 5.79
C ARG A 167 -10.81 0.46 7.21
N VAL A 168 -9.80 1.28 7.44
CA VAL A 168 -9.12 1.41 8.72
C VAL A 168 -9.47 2.75 9.33
N LEU A 169 -10.04 2.74 10.53
CA LEU A 169 -10.11 3.91 11.39
C LEU A 169 -8.82 4.00 12.20
N ALA A 170 -8.01 5.02 11.96
CA ALA A 170 -6.82 5.29 12.75
C ALA A 170 -7.02 6.45 13.71
N ILE A 171 -6.54 6.29 14.95
CA ILE A 171 -6.73 7.26 16.02
C ILE A 171 -5.40 7.52 16.73
N ASP A 172 -4.98 8.78 16.75
CA ASP A 172 -3.97 9.29 17.68
C ASP A 172 -4.69 10.02 18.83
N ALA A 173 -4.93 9.30 19.92
CA ALA A 173 -5.80 9.77 20.98
C ALA A 173 -5.06 10.67 21.98
N SER A 174 -5.52 11.92 22.09
CA SER A 174 -5.11 12.85 23.14
C SER A 174 -6.30 13.68 23.62
N LEU A 175 -6.32 13.99 24.90
CA LEU A 175 -7.50 14.59 25.55
C LEU A 175 -7.95 15.91 24.90
N ARG A 176 -7.01 16.69 24.35
CA ARG A 176 -7.29 18.02 23.77
C ARG A 176 -7.38 18.01 22.26
N ASN A 177 -6.49 17.28 21.59
CA ASN A 177 -6.49 17.13 20.15
C ASN A 177 -6.36 15.64 19.87
N THR A 178 -7.42 15.02 19.38
CA THR A 178 -7.37 13.62 18.94
C THR A 178 -7.33 13.60 17.42
N GLY A 179 -6.22 13.14 16.85
CA GLY A 179 -6.10 12.94 15.40
C GLY A 179 -6.91 11.73 14.97
N VAL A 180 -7.65 11.85 13.87
CA VAL A 180 -8.47 10.77 13.32
C VAL A 180 -8.29 10.70 11.82
N ALA A 181 -8.15 9.49 11.29
CA ALA A 181 -8.11 9.24 9.87
C ALA A 181 -8.89 7.99 9.51
N ILE A 182 -9.51 7.98 8.33
CA ILE A 182 -10.20 6.82 7.76
C ILE A 182 -9.62 6.62 6.38
N VAL A 183 -8.99 5.46 6.19
CA VAL A 183 -8.28 5.11 4.97
C VAL A 183 -8.79 3.79 4.45
N ASP A 184 -9.13 3.77 3.17
CA ASP A 184 -9.48 2.57 2.43
C ASP A 184 -8.21 1.93 1.85
N GLY A 185 -7.99 0.66 2.17
CA GLY A 185 -6.89 -0.16 1.66
C GLY A 185 -7.16 -0.80 0.30
N ALA A 186 -8.22 -0.38 -0.40
CA ALA A 186 -8.65 -1.06 -1.61
C ALA A 186 -7.57 -1.15 -2.70
N ASN A 187 -7.37 -2.36 -3.23
CA ASN A 187 -6.51 -2.62 -4.39
C ASN A 187 -5.08 -2.06 -4.26
N GLY A 188 -4.51 -2.11 -3.05
CA GLY A 188 -3.11 -1.81 -2.72
C GLY A 188 -2.63 -0.36 -2.92
N GLN A 189 -3.52 0.57 -3.27
CA GLN A 189 -3.26 2.01 -3.12
C GLN A 189 -4.17 2.57 -2.02
N PRO A 190 -3.61 2.98 -0.87
CA PRO A 190 -4.40 3.54 0.21
C PRO A 190 -5.09 4.84 -0.24
N ARG A 191 -6.41 4.91 -0.10
CA ARG A 191 -7.21 6.09 -0.39
C ARG A 191 -7.74 6.69 0.90
N VAL A 192 -7.47 7.98 1.12
CA VAL A 192 -8.01 8.69 2.29
C VAL A 192 -9.48 9.04 2.04
N LEU A 193 -10.35 8.60 2.94
CA LEU A 193 -11.78 8.93 2.92
C LEU A 193 -12.08 10.13 3.83
N PHE A 194 -11.41 10.19 4.97
CA PHE A 194 -11.55 11.27 5.94
C PHE A 194 -10.26 11.41 6.74
N PHE A 195 -9.90 12.64 7.10
CA PHE A 195 -8.94 12.91 8.17
C PHE A 195 -9.26 14.24 8.83
N GLY A 196 -8.85 14.38 10.09
CA GLY A 196 -8.99 15.62 10.83
C GLY A 196 -8.72 15.43 12.32
N THR A 197 -8.94 16.50 13.07
CA THR A 197 -8.62 16.55 14.50
C THR A 197 -9.87 16.88 15.31
N ILE A 198 -10.18 16.05 16.29
CA ILE A 198 -11.21 16.33 17.30
C ILE A 198 -10.60 17.30 18.31
N HIS A 199 -10.98 18.57 18.19
CA HIS A 199 -10.49 19.64 19.06
C HIS A 199 -11.42 19.87 20.25
N ASN A 200 -10.87 19.71 21.46
CA ASN A 200 -11.56 19.97 22.71
C ASN A 200 -11.04 21.26 23.36
N PRO A 201 -11.88 22.30 23.50
CA PRO A 201 -11.50 23.55 24.14
C PRO A 201 -10.87 23.38 25.53
N SER A 202 -9.87 24.22 25.84
CA SER A 202 -9.12 24.17 27.10
C SER A 202 -10.00 24.40 28.35
N ALA A 203 -11.08 25.17 28.20
CA ALA A 203 -12.05 25.45 29.27
C ALA A 203 -12.89 24.23 29.69
N LEU A 204 -12.95 23.18 28.86
CA LEU A 204 -13.75 22.00 29.15
C LEU A 204 -13.05 21.08 30.13
N LYS A 205 -13.87 20.52 31.04
CA LYS A 205 -13.45 19.51 32.00
C LYS A 205 -13.04 18.22 31.27
N SER A 206 -12.08 17.50 31.82
CA SER A 206 -11.58 16.25 31.23
C SER A 206 -12.68 15.24 30.96
N SER A 207 -13.66 15.09 31.86
CA SER A 207 -14.81 14.20 31.66
C SER A 207 -15.62 14.54 30.41
N SER A 208 -15.90 15.82 30.18
CA SER A 208 -16.61 16.29 28.98
C SER A 208 -15.79 16.05 27.70
N CYS A 209 -14.47 16.20 27.77
CA CYS A 209 -13.58 15.89 26.65
C CYS A 209 -13.62 14.42 26.25
N LEU A 210 -13.66 13.51 27.23
CA LEU A 210 -13.77 12.06 26.96
C LEU A 210 -15.09 11.72 26.27
N VAL A 211 -16.20 12.32 26.71
CA VAL A 211 -17.51 12.13 26.07
C VAL A 211 -17.49 12.62 24.62
N MET A 212 -16.96 13.82 24.36
CA MET A 212 -16.88 14.34 22.99
C MET A 212 -16.01 13.49 22.08
N ILE A 213 -14.87 12.97 22.58
CA ILE A 213 -14.03 12.04 21.81
C ILE A 213 -14.84 10.79 21.44
N ARG A 214 -15.50 10.15 22.41
CA ARG A 214 -16.32 8.96 22.17
C ARG A 214 -17.45 9.23 21.19
N GLU A 215 -18.21 10.30 21.37
CA GLU A 215 -19.35 10.65 20.52
C GLU A 215 -18.92 10.94 19.09
N ARG A 216 -17.85 11.72 18.90
CA ARG A 216 -17.35 12.07 17.57
C ARG A 216 -16.77 10.85 16.86
N LEU A 217 -16.08 9.97 17.58
CA LEU A 217 -15.62 8.69 17.01
C LEU A 217 -16.79 7.78 16.65
N ALA A 218 -17.80 7.64 17.51
CA ALA A 218 -19.00 6.86 17.20
C ALA A 218 -19.72 7.38 15.95
N GLN A 219 -19.80 8.70 15.78
CA GLN A 219 -20.35 9.31 14.56
C GLN A 219 -19.53 8.93 13.32
N LEU A 220 -18.20 9.05 13.38
CA LEU A 220 -17.31 8.71 12.26
C LEU A 220 -17.36 7.22 11.92
N ILE A 221 -17.46 6.35 12.93
CA ILE A 221 -17.64 4.90 12.73
C ILE A 221 -18.96 4.63 12.00
N HIS A 222 -20.05 5.29 12.41
CA HIS A 222 -21.35 5.13 11.77
C HIS A 222 -21.35 5.66 10.32
N GLU A 223 -20.72 6.81 10.07
CA GLU A 223 -20.69 7.47 8.77
C GLU A 223 -19.88 6.68 7.73
N HIS A 224 -18.73 6.12 8.13
CA HIS A 224 -17.79 5.52 7.20
C HIS A 224 -17.73 3.99 7.23
N ALA A 225 -18.33 3.37 8.26
CA ALA A 225 -18.35 1.93 8.48
C ALA A 225 -16.96 1.28 8.27
N PRO A 226 -15.95 1.64 9.10
CA PRO A 226 -14.64 1.00 9.05
C PRO A 226 -14.72 -0.47 9.48
N ASP A 227 -13.77 -1.29 9.04
CA ASP A 227 -13.70 -2.72 9.38
C ASP A 227 -12.87 -2.96 10.66
N CYS A 228 -11.96 -2.05 10.98
CA CYS A 228 -11.10 -2.14 12.15
C CYS A 228 -10.63 -0.77 12.63
N CYS A 229 -10.08 -0.73 13.85
CA CYS A 229 -9.43 0.42 14.43
C CYS A 229 -7.93 0.19 14.66
N ALA A 230 -7.10 1.17 14.33
CA ALA A 230 -5.66 1.17 14.57
C ALA A 230 -5.25 2.37 15.44
N MET A 231 -4.36 2.15 16.40
CA MET A 231 -3.92 3.17 17.35
C MET A 231 -2.42 3.09 17.63
N GLU A 232 -1.83 4.21 18.06
CA GLU A 232 -0.48 4.19 18.63
C GLU A 232 -0.48 3.58 20.05
N ALA A 233 0.49 2.71 20.31
CA ALA A 233 0.74 2.09 21.61
C ALA A 233 1.46 3.06 22.56
N VAL A 234 1.04 3.10 23.83
CA VAL A 234 1.72 3.89 24.87
C VAL A 234 2.81 3.04 25.52
N ILE A 235 4.08 3.31 25.17
CA ILE A 235 5.23 2.53 25.65
C ILE A 235 5.95 3.21 26.82
N TYR A 236 6.15 4.53 26.75
CA TYR A 236 6.86 5.27 27.80
C TYR A 236 6.35 6.71 27.89
N VAL A 237 5.98 7.12 29.10
CA VAL A 237 5.55 8.49 29.40
C VAL A 237 6.31 8.98 30.62
N GLN A 238 7.00 10.12 30.49
CA GLN A 238 7.84 10.66 31.58
C GLN A 238 7.06 11.12 32.81
N SER A 239 5.79 11.50 32.64
CA SER A 239 4.94 12.06 33.68
C SER A 239 3.71 11.19 33.92
N TYR A 240 3.52 10.75 35.18
CA TYR A 240 2.34 9.99 35.60
C TYR A 240 1.03 10.73 35.29
N LYS A 241 1.01 12.06 35.45
CA LYS A 241 -0.18 12.88 35.15
C LYS A 241 -0.52 12.83 33.66
N THR A 242 0.49 12.95 32.79
CA THR A 242 0.31 12.83 31.34
C THR A 242 -0.12 11.42 30.96
N ALA A 243 0.47 10.39 31.59
CA ALA A 243 0.13 9.00 31.34
C ALA A 243 -1.34 8.69 31.67
N ILE A 244 -1.84 9.18 32.81
CA ILE A 244 -3.25 8.99 33.23
C ILE A 244 -4.20 9.68 32.25
N LEU A 245 -3.92 10.92 31.85
CA LEU A 245 -4.78 11.66 30.92
C LEU A 245 -4.79 11.04 29.52
N LEU A 246 -3.61 10.61 29.04
CA LEU A 246 -3.47 9.91 27.77
C LEU A 246 -4.19 8.56 27.80
N GLY A 247 -4.01 7.79 28.89
CA GLY A 247 -4.71 6.54 29.11
C GLY A 247 -6.23 6.69 29.12
N ALA A 248 -6.75 7.76 29.75
CA ALA A 248 -8.18 8.05 29.75
C ALA A 248 -8.72 8.37 28.34
N ALA A 249 -8.01 9.21 27.57
CA ALA A 249 -8.39 9.54 26.20
C ALA A 249 -8.37 8.30 25.28
N ARG A 250 -7.33 7.46 25.41
CA ARG A 250 -7.24 6.18 24.71
C ARG A 250 -8.37 5.24 25.11
N GLY A 251 -8.67 5.14 26.41
CA GLY A 251 -9.79 4.33 26.91
C GLY A 251 -11.12 4.74 26.28
N ALA A 252 -11.38 6.04 26.13
CA ALA A 252 -12.58 6.54 25.45
C ALA A 252 -12.62 6.16 23.96
N ALA A 253 -11.47 6.22 23.27
CA ALA A 253 -11.37 5.83 21.86
C ALA A 253 -11.54 4.32 21.65
N ILE A 254 -10.87 3.50 22.47
CA ILE A 254 -10.97 2.04 22.45
C ILE A 254 -12.42 1.62 22.75
N LEU A 255 -13.07 2.25 23.74
CA LEU A 255 -14.47 1.98 24.05
C LEU A 255 -15.38 2.30 22.87
N ALA A 256 -15.20 3.44 22.20
CA ALA A 256 -16.01 3.80 21.03
C ALA A 256 -15.88 2.78 19.87
N ALA A 257 -14.66 2.30 19.63
CA ALA A 257 -14.41 1.27 18.63
C ALA A 257 -15.01 -0.09 19.03
N ALA A 258 -14.80 -0.52 20.28
CA ALA A 258 -15.28 -1.80 20.80
C ALA A 258 -16.82 -1.86 20.90
N GLU A 259 -17.48 -0.77 21.30
CA GLU A 259 -18.96 -0.67 21.30
C GLU A 259 -19.56 -0.88 19.90
N SER A 260 -18.80 -0.56 18.86
CA SER A 260 -19.18 -0.74 17.45
C SER A 260 -18.72 -2.08 16.87
N GLY A 261 -18.13 -2.97 17.69
CA GLY A 261 -17.65 -4.29 17.28
C GLY A 261 -16.34 -4.27 16.47
N LEU A 262 -15.61 -3.16 16.45
CA LEU A 262 -14.37 -3.06 15.68
C LEU A 262 -13.20 -3.71 16.43
N PRO A 263 -12.42 -4.60 15.78
CA PRO A 263 -11.15 -5.03 16.33
C PRO A 263 -10.18 -3.85 16.42
N VAL A 264 -9.49 -3.72 17.56
CA VAL A 264 -8.53 -2.63 17.82
C VAL A 264 -7.11 -3.18 17.78
N PHE A 265 -6.24 -2.52 17.02
CA PHE A 265 -4.84 -2.89 16.84
C PHE A 265 -3.91 -1.77 17.30
N GLU A 266 -2.85 -2.12 18.03
CA GLU A 266 -1.93 -1.15 18.61
C GLU A 266 -0.51 -1.29 18.01
N TYR A 267 0.12 -0.15 17.70
CA TYR A 267 1.44 -0.10 17.08
C TYR A 267 2.43 0.77 17.84
N ALA A 268 3.66 0.29 17.98
CA ALA A 268 4.74 1.07 18.57
C ALA A 268 5.02 2.38 17.80
N PRO A 269 5.34 3.50 18.48
CA PRO A 269 5.76 4.75 17.85
C PRO A 269 6.90 4.57 16.84
N THR A 270 7.88 3.76 17.21
CA THR A 270 9.04 3.45 16.36
C THR A 270 8.64 2.72 15.09
N ARG A 271 7.62 1.86 15.16
CA ARG A 271 7.10 1.14 14.01
C ARG A 271 6.31 2.03 13.08
N ILE A 272 5.48 2.92 13.62
CA ILE A 272 4.72 3.89 12.81
C ILE A 272 5.68 4.78 12.02
N LYS A 273 6.77 5.22 12.66
CA LYS A 273 7.83 5.96 11.98
C LYS A 273 8.54 5.10 10.95
N GLN A 274 8.98 3.90 11.30
CA GLN A 274 9.68 3.01 10.38
C GLN A 274 8.84 2.64 9.15
N SER A 275 7.55 2.38 9.33
CA SER A 275 6.65 2.10 8.22
C SER A 275 6.58 3.32 7.31
N THR A 276 6.36 4.53 7.84
CA THR A 276 6.08 5.72 7.04
C THR A 276 7.32 6.28 6.34
N VAL A 277 8.44 6.38 7.05
CA VAL A 277 9.65 7.10 6.58
C VAL A 277 10.87 6.18 6.35
N GLY A 278 10.77 4.89 6.66
CA GLY A 278 11.87 3.92 6.59
C GLY A 278 12.84 3.97 7.78
N ARG A 279 12.70 4.91 8.72
CA ARG A 279 13.54 5.05 9.94
C ARG A 279 12.70 5.31 11.19
N GLY A 280 12.90 4.54 12.25
CA GLY A 280 12.16 4.68 13.51
C GLY A 280 12.43 5.98 14.29
N ALA A 281 13.53 6.69 14.00
CA ALA A 281 13.93 7.92 14.69
C ALA A 281 13.49 9.22 13.98
N ALA A 282 12.60 9.15 12.99
CA ALA A 282 12.20 10.33 12.23
C ALA A 282 11.45 11.38 13.04
N GLY A 283 11.63 12.64 12.63
CA GLY A 283 10.95 13.80 13.22
C GLY A 283 9.53 13.97 12.68
N LYS A 284 8.67 14.69 13.44
CA LYS A 284 7.25 14.89 13.10
C LYS A 284 7.03 15.51 11.71
N ASN A 285 7.85 16.49 11.31
CA ASN A 285 7.75 17.11 9.99
C ASN A 285 8.06 16.13 8.84
N GLN A 286 8.95 15.16 9.07
CA GLN A 286 9.27 14.14 8.07
C GLN A 286 8.11 13.15 7.92
N VAL A 287 7.46 12.78 9.02
CA VAL A 287 6.25 11.94 8.99
C VAL A 287 5.15 12.63 8.21
N ALA A 288 4.81 13.89 8.51
CA ALA A 288 3.77 14.63 7.79
C ALA A 288 4.05 14.79 6.30
N PHE A 289 5.30 15.11 5.93
CA PHE A 289 5.70 15.18 4.52
C PHE A 289 5.56 13.83 3.80
N MET A 290 5.99 12.75 4.44
CA MET A 290 5.91 11.41 3.86
C MET A 290 4.47 10.92 3.76
N VAL A 291 3.63 11.17 4.76
CA VAL A 291 2.20 10.86 4.72
C VAL A 291 1.54 11.54 3.53
N ARG A 292 1.79 12.84 3.32
CA ARG A 292 1.28 13.58 2.17
C ARG A 292 1.70 12.93 0.84
N ALA A 293 2.99 12.60 0.71
CA ALA A 293 3.54 12.00 -0.50
C ALA A 293 2.98 10.59 -0.76
N LEU A 294 2.86 9.75 0.28
CA LEU A 294 2.40 8.37 0.17
C LEU A 294 0.89 8.26 -0.12
N LEU A 295 0.11 9.24 0.32
CA LEU A 295 -1.34 9.28 0.15
C LEU A 295 -1.81 10.22 -0.98
N GLY A 296 -0.87 10.87 -1.68
CA GLY A 296 -1.19 11.80 -2.77
C GLY A 296 -2.02 13.02 -2.34
N LEU A 297 -1.87 13.47 -1.09
CA LEU A 297 -2.62 14.62 -0.57
C LEU A 297 -2.11 15.93 -1.19
N THR A 298 -3.01 16.83 -1.55
CA THR A 298 -2.69 18.14 -2.13
C THR A 298 -2.02 19.08 -1.13
N GLU A 299 -2.42 18.97 0.14
CA GLU A 299 -1.93 19.80 1.24
C GLU A 299 -1.27 18.94 2.32
N THR A 300 -0.36 19.54 3.08
CA THR A 300 0.23 18.87 4.23
C THR A 300 -0.77 18.86 5.38
N PRO A 301 -1.18 17.70 5.90
CA PRO A 301 -2.09 17.63 7.04
C PRO A 301 -1.46 18.26 8.29
N ASP A 302 -2.31 18.69 9.22
CA ASP A 302 -1.86 19.11 10.56
C ASP A 302 -1.20 17.94 11.30
N ALA A 303 -0.44 18.25 12.35
CA ALA A 303 0.41 17.25 13.02
C ALA A 303 -0.38 16.05 13.57
N ASP A 304 -1.54 16.30 14.20
CA ASP A 304 -2.36 15.25 14.81
C ASP A 304 -3.01 14.37 13.72
N SER A 305 -3.52 14.98 12.65
CA SER A 305 -4.03 14.25 11.48
C SER A 305 -2.94 13.45 10.76
N ALA A 306 -1.73 13.99 10.65
CA ALA A 306 -0.59 13.31 10.03
C ALA A 306 -0.19 12.05 10.81
N ASP A 307 -0.16 12.15 12.14
CA ASP A 307 0.14 11.02 13.03
C ASP A 307 -0.96 9.94 12.89
N ALA A 308 -2.24 10.31 12.82
CA ALA A 308 -3.35 9.38 12.56
C ALA A 308 -3.26 8.69 11.18
N LEU A 309 -2.95 9.44 10.11
CA LEU A 309 -2.76 8.87 8.78
C LEU A 309 -1.55 7.92 8.71
N ALA A 310 -0.47 8.21 9.44
CA ALA A 310 0.69 7.33 9.55
C ALA A 310 0.33 6.01 10.25
N ILE A 311 -0.52 6.05 11.29
CA ILE A 311 -1.05 4.85 11.95
C ILE A 311 -1.86 4.01 10.97
N ALA A 312 -2.76 4.62 10.19
CA ALA A 312 -3.55 3.91 9.17
C ALA A 312 -2.67 3.19 8.15
N LEU A 313 -1.67 3.89 7.60
CA LEU A 313 -0.70 3.32 6.66
C LEU A 313 0.09 2.16 7.26
N THR A 314 0.44 2.27 8.55
CA THR A 314 1.16 1.21 9.28
C THR A 314 0.32 -0.05 9.35
N HIS A 315 -0.97 0.09 9.68
CA HIS A 315 -1.89 -1.03 9.76
C HIS A 315 -2.08 -1.72 8.41
N LEU A 316 -2.37 -0.95 7.35
CA LEU A 316 -2.55 -1.48 5.99
C LEU A 316 -1.32 -2.26 5.50
N ARG A 317 -0.11 -1.78 5.81
CA ARG A 317 1.14 -2.46 5.46
C ARG A 317 1.37 -3.74 6.27
N ALA A 318 1.01 -3.74 7.55
CA ALA A 318 1.12 -4.92 8.40
C ALA A 318 0.16 -6.04 7.96
N GLU A 319 -1.07 -5.67 7.60
CA GLU A 319 -2.07 -6.59 7.01
C GLU A 319 -1.60 -7.15 5.68
N ALA A 320 -1.09 -6.29 4.78
CA ALA A 320 -0.54 -6.74 3.50
C ALA A 320 0.62 -7.74 3.67
N ALA A 321 1.53 -7.49 4.62
CA ALA A 321 2.63 -8.41 4.91
C ALA A 321 2.14 -9.77 5.44
N THR A 322 1.14 -9.75 6.33
CA THR A 322 0.51 -10.95 6.89
C THR A 322 -0.17 -11.80 5.80
N ARG A 323 -0.90 -11.15 4.88
CA ARG A 323 -1.52 -11.81 3.72
C ARG A 323 -0.49 -12.47 2.79
N LEU A 324 0.74 -11.97 2.76
CA LEU A 324 1.85 -12.51 1.97
C LEU A 324 2.64 -13.62 2.70
N GLY A 325 2.22 -14.03 3.89
CA GLY A 325 2.93 -15.04 4.69
C GLY A 325 4.29 -14.55 5.21
N ILE A 326 4.57 -13.25 5.11
CA ILE A 326 5.75 -12.64 5.73
C ILE A 326 5.39 -12.40 7.20
N PRO A 327 6.25 -12.79 8.16
CA PRO A 327 5.99 -12.49 9.56
C PRO A 327 5.85 -10.98 9.72
N ALA A 328 4.62 -10.50 9.90
CA ALA A 328 4.41 -9.15 10.38
C ALA A 328 5.03 -9.12 11.78
N ALA A 329 6.04 -8.26 11.99
CA ALA A 329 6.60 -8.07 13.32
C ALA A 329 5.45 -7.75 14.31
N GLY A 330 5.58 -8.10 15.59
CA GLY A 330 4.45 -8.13 16.53
C GLY A 330 3.63 -6.83 16.65
N GLN A 331 2.31 -6.99 16.73
CA GLN A 331 1.43 -6.08 17.48
C GLN A 331 1.89 -6.12 18.95
N ILE A 332 1.74 -5.01 19.67
CA ILE A 332 2.03 -4.97 21.12
C ILE A 332 0.78 -5.37 21.88
#